data_AF-Q386E5-F1
#
_entry.id   AF-Q386E5-F1
#
_cell.length_a   1.000
_cell.length_b   1.000
_cell.length_c   1.000
_cell.angle_alpha   90.00
_cell.angle_beta   90.00
_cell.angle_gamma   90.00
#
_symmetry.space_group_name_H-M   'P 1'
#
loop_
_entity.id
_entity.type
_entity.pdbx_description
1 polymer ?
#
loop_
_entity_poly.entity_id
_entity_poly.type
_entity_poly.pdbx_seq_one_letter_code
_entity_poly.pdbx_strand_id
1 'polypeptide(L)'
;MLVCCRSSLSLLARATMPLCCSRRFLTHQNNIDDISGLVDTNSNSVSDGRLHCSTGEGGKASTCERVSLRTIAESLGAAAAAELRAEVERDTRDGVAAIPPLPPLGWRVRHPSGSNYFVMTRTLKNGVQSAELNNRRYRSVHDIFLQSLQKGGHKYAQKGKGSEGRQKHAKEEEEPPSQEDGKSSPKVTVGYDREGRGHRATLQRMDELHDSPKLSRADVHLTVFAPFRVYDPSLHDPTVDICEWSSFDLVVQKTVPDNRVANKLLQPLSCTPQDGALSMYVCLASVNSEMRIRSIQLLSMKEAQALVEHACFGNGEPLFLELLRRRGRRRPLVERRFDDPRLRYEEVAQPQQVADEAAVACSSSCYGPYYPAFEMLMDSCGSAGEYSRALCYGGPYVSELSRELCDALLDYIKGDLGVSDQLCEYVCQMQFFLEQEEYMTWLGQVQHVANAVSRTA
;
A
#
# COMPACT_ATOMS: atom_id res chain seq x y z
N MET A 1 22.66 -0.41 -10.14
CA MET A 1 23.77 0.56 -10.28
C MET A 1 23.30 1.88 -9.68
N LEU A 2 23.17 1.82 -8.35
CA LEU A 2 22.79 2.85 -7.39
C LEU A 2 24.07 3.16 -6.63
N VAL A 3 24.59 4.38 -6.74
CA VAL A 3 25.65 4.88 -5.85
C VAL A 3 25.44 6.38 -5.67
N CYS A 4 24.92 6.76 -4.51
CA CYS A 4 25.35 7.92 -3.72
C CYS A 4 24.70 7.77 -2.33
N CYS A 5 25.28 6.97 -1.45
CA CYS A 5 26.36 7.32 -0.49
C CYS A 5 25.88 8.20 0.67
N ARG A 6 25.47 7.52 1.75
CA ARG A 6 25.78 7.96 3.12
C ARG A 6 27.27 7.73 3.38
N SER A 7 28.00 8.73 3.86
CA SER A 7 29.17 8.56 4.74
C SER A 7 29.54 9.88 5.41
N SER A 8 29.49 9.86 6.73
CA SER A 8 30.08 10.81 7.67
C SER A 8 31.57 11.02 7.44
N LEU A 9 32.06 12.27 7.41
CA LEU A 9 33.27 12.77 8.10
C LEU A 9 33.60 14.21 7.69
N SER A 10 34.06 14.94 8.70
CA SER A 10 34.50 16.34 8.77
C SER A 10 35.58 16.78 7.76
N LEU A 11 35.62 18.11 7.54
CA LEU A 11 36.67 18.98 6.97
C LEU A 11 36.56 19.38 5.48
N LEU A 12 36.22 20.67 5.30
CA LEU A 12 36.83 21.65 4.38
C LEU A 12 37.14 21.20 2.93
N ALA A 13 36.28 21.58 1.97
CA ALA A 13 36.67 22.32 0.76
C ALA A 13 35.48 22.55 -0.19
N ARG A 14 35.46 23.76 -0.76
CA ARG A 14 34.54 24.25 -1.79
C ARG A 14 34.51 23.33 -3.03
N ALA A 15 33.31 22.86 -3.40
CA ALA A 15 32.99 22.52 -4.78
C ALA A 15 31.46 22.60 -4.98
N THR A 16 31.08 23.32 -6.02
CA THR A 16 29.73 23.57 -6.54
C THR A 16 28.94 22.28 -6.78
N MET A 17 27.85 22.07 -6.03
CA MET A 17 26.82 21.05 -6.28
C MET A 17 25.69 21.65 -7.12
N PRO A 18 25.14 20.92 -8.11
CA PRO A 18 23.99 21.38 -8.87
C PRO A 18 22.75 21.35 -7.97
N LEU A 19 21.98 22.42 -8.01
CA LEU A 19 20.74 22.62 -7.28
C LEU A 19 19.77 21.47 -7.57
N CYS A 20 19.59 20.59 -6.59
CA CYS A 20 18.45 19.69 -6.54
C CYS A 20 17.21 20.58 -6.37
N CYS A 21 16.36 20.62 -7.40
CA CYS A 21 15.15 21.40 -7.41
C CYS A 21 14.22 20.96 -6.28
N SER A 22 14.23 21.70 -5.17
CA SER A 22 13.10 21.77 -4.25
C SER A 22 11.94 22.46 -5.01
N ARG A 23 11.28 21.74 -5.90
CA ARG A 23 10.04 22.21 -6.54
C ARG A 23 8.94 21.99 -5.52
N ARG A 24 8.57 23.06 -4.81
CA ARG A 24 7.27 23.16 -4.14
C ARG A 24 6.18 23.03 -5.21
N PHE A 25 5.75 21.81 -5.49
CA PHE A 25 4.40 21.60 -5.99
C PHE A 25 3.46 21.93 -4.84
N LEU A 26 2.97 23.17 -4.83
CA LEU A 26 1.75 23.48 -4.10
C LEU A 26 0.68 22.56 -4.68
N THR A 27 0.30 21.54 -3.92
CA THR A 27 -0.86 20.69 -4.15
C THR A 27 -2.13 21.54 -4.03
N HIS A 28 -2.34 22.43 -4.99
CA HIS A 28 -3.63 23.06 -5.26
C HIS A 28 -4.50 22.06 -6.04
N GLN A 29 -4.83 20.97 -5.38
CA GLN A 29 -5.73 19.96 -5.90
C GLN A 29 -6.84 19.80 -4.88
N ASN A 30 -7.83 20.70 -4.97
CA ASN A 30 -9.18 20.65 -4.37
C ASN A 30 -9.88 22.00 -4.63
N ASN A 31 -10.17 22.36 -5.89
CA ASN A 31 -11.27 23.32 -6.18
C ASN A 31 -11.68 23.46 -7.67
N ILE A 32 -11.58 22.40 -8.50
CA ILE A 32 -12.05 22.48 -9.90
C ILE A 32 -13.41 21.78 -10.10
N ASP A 33 -13.89 21.00 -9.13
CA ASP A 33 -15.20 20.32 -9.25
C ASP A 33 -16.39 21.07 -8.61
N ASP A 34 -16.19 22.29 -8.06
CA ASP A 34 -17.26 23.07 -7.38
C ASP A 34 -17.77 24.29 -8.17
N ILE A 35 -17.42 24.45 -9.45
CA ILE A 35 -17.93 25.54 -10.33
C ILE A 35 -19.01 25.02 -11.29
N SER A 36 -19.97 24.24 -10.79
CA SER A 36 -21.13 23.78 -11.57
C SER A 36 -22.50 24.02 -10.92
N GLY A 37 -22.59 24.82 -9.85
CA GLY A 37 -23.82 24.99 -9.06
C GLY A 37 -24.33 26.42 -8.78
N LEU A 38 -23.84 27.47 -9.46
CA LEU A 38 -24.22 28.86 -9.13
C LEU A 38 -24.35 29.76 -10.36
N VAL A 39 -25.28 29.45 -11.25
CA VAL A 39 -25.82 30.41 -12.23
C VAL A 39 -27.32 30.19 -12.36
N ASP A 40 -28.05 30.51 -11.30
CA ASP A 40 -29.51 30.68 -11.36
C ASP A 40 -29.88 32.12 -10.95
N THR A 41 -30.37 32.83 -11.96
CA THR A 41 -31.38 33.89 -11.92
C THR A 41 -31.27 34.96 -10.84
N ASN A 42 -30.74 36.12 -11.23
CA ASN A 42 -31.29 37.38 -10.77
C ASN A 42 -31.78 38.19 -11.98
N SER A 43 -33.06 38.02 -12.25
CA SER A 43 -33.86 38.84 -13.17
C SER A 43 -34.35 40.10 -12.44
N ASN A 44 -34.50 41.18 -13.22
CA ASN A 44 -35.23 42.43 -12.94
C ASN A 44 -34.42 43.63 -12.42
N SER A 45 -34.05 44.51 -13.34
CA SER A 45 -34.54 45.91 -13.44
C SER A 45 -33.73 46.64 -14.52
N VAL A 46 -34.23 46.73 -15.75
CA VAL A 46 -34.94 47.92 -16.28
C VAL A 46 -34.17 49.23 -16.08
N SER A 47 -33.34 49.56 -17.07
CA SER A 47 -33.19 50.94 -17.55
C SER A 47 -32.79 50.93 -19.01
N ASP A 48 -33.74 51.37 -19.82
CA ASP A 48 -33.76 51.51 -21.26
C ASP A 48 -32.66 52.51 -21.71
N GLY A 49 -31.53 51.98 -22.15
CA GLY A 49 -30.37 52.73 -22.63
C GLY A 49 -30.11 52.39 -24.09
N ARG A 50 -30.72 53.18 -24.98
CA ARG A 50 -30.62 53.13 -26.44
C ARG A 50 -29.18 53.41 -26.89
N LEU A 51 -28.30 52.42 -26.81
CA LEU A 51 -26.94 52.49 -27.34
C LEU A 51 -26.95 52.17 -28.84
N HIS A 52 -26.56 53.16 -29.61
CA HIS A 52 -26.29 53.08 -31.03
C HIS A 52 -25.33 51.91 -31.35
N CYS A 53 -25.82 50.93 -32.11
CA CYS A 53 -24.98 49.97 -32.80
C CYS A 53 -24.17 50.69 -33.89
N SER A 54 -22.94 51.10 -33.58
CA SER A 54 -21.92 51.39 -34.57
C SER A 54 -21.37 50.07 -35.12
N THR A 55 -22.09 49.52 -36.10
CA THR A 55 -21.64 48.46 -37.01
C THR A 55 -20.51 49.00 -37.89
N GLY A 56 -19.25 48.59 -37.69
CA GLY A 56 -18.20 49.00 -38.63
C GLY A 56 -16.77 48.52 -38.38
N GLU A 57 -16.25 48.56 -37.15
CA GLU A 57 -14.78 48.43 -36.94
C GLU A 57 -14.34 47.32 -35.96
N GLY A 58 -15.27 46.60 -35.31
CA GLY A 58 -14.96 45.57 -34.30
C GLY A 58 -14.34 44.26 -34.84
N GLY A 59 -14.26 44.07 -36.16
CA GLY A 59 -13.76 42.81 -36.75
C GLY A 59 -12.24 42.61 -36.68
N LYS A 60 -11.45 43.67 -36.49
CA LYS A 60 -9.98 43.57 -36.46
C LYS A 60 -9.42 43.21 -35.09
N ALA A 61 -10.14 43.53 -34.00
CA ALA A 61 -9.70 43.21 -32.65
C ALA A 61 -9.82 41.71 -32.36
N SER A 62 -10.95 41.09 -32.74
CA SER A 62 -11.22 39.67 -32.48
C SER A 62 -10.29 38.72 -33.24
N THR A 63 -9.85 39.11 -34.45
CA THR A 63 -8.87 38.31 -35.21
C THR A 63 -7.47 38.38 -34.59
N CYS A 64 -7.06 39.53 -34.05
CA CYS A 64 -5.79 39.68 -33.36
C CYS A 64 -5.72 38.80 -32.09
N GLU A 65 -6.79 38.77 -31.30
CA GLU A 65 -6.88 37.96 -30.08
C GLU A 65 -6.79 36.46 -30.36
N ARG A 66 -7.51 35.96 -31.39
CA ARG A 66 -7.44 34.53 -31.76
C ARG A 66 -6.06 34.12 -32.25
N VAL A 67 -5.40 34.96 -33.05
CA VAL A 67 -4.03 34.72 -33.50
C VAL A 67 -3.08 34.67 -32.30
N SER A 68 -3.19 35.62 -31.36
CA SER A 68 -2.39 35.64 -30.13
C SER A 68 -2.63 34.40 -29.27
N LEU A 69 -3.89 34.02 -29.04
CA LEU A 69 -4.26 32.83 -28.26
C LEU A 69 -3.69 31.56 -28.91
N ARG A 70 -3.79 31.42 -30.24
CA ARG A 70 -3.19 30.31 -30.97
C ARG A 70 -1.67 30.26 -30.76
N THR A 71 -0.97 31.38 -30.93
CA THR A 71 0.50 31.43 -30.74
C THR A 71 0.91 31.09 -29.30
N ILE A 72 0.19 31.59 -28.29
CA ILE A 72 0.45 31.27 -26.88
C ILE A 72 0.24 29.77 -26.61
N ALA A 73 -0.88 29.23 -27.09
CA ALA A 73 -1.21 27.82 -26.93
C ALA A 73 -0.21 26.90 -27.64
N GLU A 74 0.22 27.23 -28.87
CA GLU A 74 1.26 26.50 -29.59
C GLU A 74 2.61 26.54 -28.85
N SER A 75 3.00 27.72 -28.34
CA SER A 75 4.23 27.87 -27.56
C SER A 75 4.22 27.04 -26.28
N LEU A 76 3.11 27.05 -25.54
CA LEU A 76 2.93 26.23 -24.34
C LEU A 76 2.96 24.73 -24.65
N GLY A 77 2.25 24.30 -25.69
CA GLY A 77 2.23 22.90 -26.12
C GLY A 77 3.61 22.40 -26.54
N ALA A 78 4.38 23.23 -27.26
CA ALA A 78 5.75 22.93 -27.63
C ALA A 78 6.70 22.85 -26.42
N ALA A 79 6.56 23.76 -25.46
CA ALA A 79 7.33 23.75 -24.22
C ALA A 79 7.04 22.51 -23.37
N ALA A 80 5.77 22.17 -23.15
CA ALA A 80 5.38 20.98 -22.41
C ALA A 80 5.89 19.68 -23.06
N ALA A 81 5.85 19.60 -24.40
CA ALA A 81 6.41 18.48 -25.15
C ALA A 81 7.95 18.38 -25.03
N ALA A 82 8.65 19.52 -24.98
CA ALA A 82 10.09 19.58 -24.79
C ALA A 82 10.48 19.13 -23.38
N GLU A 83 9.76 19.62 -22.35
CA GLU A 83 9.94 19.21 -20.97
C GLU A 83 9.69 17.70 -20.80
N LEU A 84 8.57 17.18 -21.31
CA LEU A 84 8.26 15.75 -21.22
C LEU A 84 9.36 14.88 -21.86
N ARG A 85 9.91 15.32 -23.00
CA ARG A 85 11.04 14.62 -23.64
C ARG A 85 12.29 14.65 -22.76
N ALA A 86 12.61 15.81 -22.18
CA ALA A 86 13.78 15.98 -21.32
C ALA A 86 13.67 15.16 -20.02
N GLU A 87 12.47 15.02 -19.46
CA GLU A 87 12.20 14.16 -18.30
C GLU A 87 12.43 12.69 -18.61
N VAL A 88 11.83 12.18 -19.69
CA VAL A 88 12.02 10.78 -20.10
C VAL A 88 13.49 10.46 -20.39
N GLU A 89 14.21 11.36 -21.06
CA GLU A 89 15.64 11.18 -21.34
C GLU A 89 16.48 11.15 -20.05
N ARG A 90 16.12 11.94 -19.03
CA ARG A 90 16.82 11.98 -17.74
C ARG A 90 16.72 10.66 -16.98
N ASP A 91 15.54 10.04 -17.01
CA ASP A 91 15.26 8.78 -16.29
C ASP A 91 15.61 7.53 -17.13
N THR A 92 15.87 7.70 -18.43
CA THR A 92 16.28 6.61 -19.32
C THR A 92 17.78 6.36 -19.22
N ARG A 93 18.15 5.10 -19.04
CA ARG A 93 19.54 4.66 -19.05
C ARG A 93 19.73 3.57 -20.09
N ASP A 94 20.66 3.76 -21.02
CA ASP A 94 20.99 2.79 -22.07
C ASP A 94 19.76 2.36 -22.90
N GLY A 95 18.79 3.27 -23.09
CA GLY A 95 17.53 3.01 -23.80
C GLY A 95 16.45 2.29 -22.98
N VAL A 96 16.73 1.97 -21.71
CA VAL A 96 15.78 1.35 -20.78
C VAL A 96 15.25 2.42 -19.82
N ALA A 97 13.93 2.53 -19.71
CA ALA A 97 13.29 3.45 -18.76
C ALA A 97 13.65 3.10 -17.31
N ALA A 98 13.50 4.08 -16.39
CA ALA A 98 13.71 3.86 -14.97
C ALA A 98 12.84 2.69 -14.47
N ILE A 99 13.50 1.74 -13.80
CA ILE A 99 12.83 0.57 -13.21
C ILE A 99 12.27 1.01 -11.84
N PRO A 100 10.97 0.81 -11.56
CA PRO A 100 10.40 1.15 -10.26
C PRO A 100 11.10 0.40 -9.12
N PRO A 101 11.13 0.96 -7.90
CA PRO A 101 11.64 0.24 -6.74
C PRO A 101 10.82 -1.04 -6.51
N LEU A 102 11.46 -2.09 -6.03
CA LEU A 102 10.80 -3.38 -5.80
C LEU A 102 10.18 -3.42 -4.39
N PRO A 103 8.89 -3.76 -4.25
CA PRO A 103 8.28 -3.90 -2.92
C PRO A 103 8.87 -5.10 -2.17
N PRO A 104 8.79 -5.13 -0.83
CA PRO A 104 9.17 -6.30 -0.06
C PRO A 104 8.30 -7.52 -0.38
N LEU A 105 8.74 -8.70 0.05
CA LEU A 105 8.09 -9.97 -0.29
C LEU A 105 6.61 -10.01 0.13
N GLY A 106 5.75 -10.41 -0.80
CA GLY A 106 4.33 -10.64 -0.55
C GLY A 106 3.45 -9.39 -0.63
N TRP A 107 4.01 -8.22 -0.97
CA TRP A 107 3.25 -6.98 -1.09
C TRP A 107 2.75 -6.76 -2.52
N ARG A 108 1.48 -6.37 -2.65
CA ARG A 108 0.84 -5.98 -3.91
C ARG A 108 0.54 -4.49 -3.87
N VAL A 109 0.96 -3.73 -4.88
CA VAL A 109 0.94 -2.25 -4.87
C VAL A 109 0.08 -1.73 -5.99
N ARG A 110 -0.90 -0.88 -5.64
CA ARG A 110 -1.89 -0.30 -6.55
C ARG A 110 -1.85 1.21 -6.47
N HIS A 111 -1.67 1.83 -7.63
CA HIS A 111 -1.63 3.28 -7.79
C HIS A 111 -2.69 3.71 -8.81
N PRO A 112 -3.81 4.31 -8.37
CA PRO A 112 -4.79 4.88 -9.29
C PRO A 112 -4.16 6.02 -10.11
N SER A 113 -4.30 5.99 -11.44
CA SER A 113 -3.72 7.02 -12.31
C SER A 113 -4.36 8.38 -12.03
N GLY A 114 -3.56 9.44 -11.87
CA GLY A 114 -4.07 10.77 -11.51
C GLY A 114 -4.40 10.93 -10.02
N SER A 115 -3.90 10.04 -9.16
CA SER A 115 -4.08 10.12 -7.71
C SER A 115 -2.84 10.63 -7.00
N ASN A 116 -2.98 10.93 -5.71
CA ASN A 116 -1.90 11.41 -4.83
C ASN A 116 -1.56 10.39 -3.73
N TYR A 117 -1.80 9.11 -3.99
CA TYR A 117 -1.57 8.03 -3.03
C TYR A 117 -1.43 6.69 -3.74
N PHE A 118 -0.73 5.75 -3.13
CA PHE A 118 -0.84 4.34 -3.48
C PHE A 118 -1.30 3.52 -2.27
N VAL A 119 -1.88 2.37 -2.57
CA VAL A 119 -2.29 1.38 -1.56
C VAL A 119 -1.51 0.11 -1.80
N MET A 120 -0.97 -0.47 -0.74
CA MET A 120 -0.34 -1.79 -0.81
C MET A 120 -0.90 -2.75 0.23
N THR A 121 -1.11 -3.99 -0.19
CA THR A 121 -1.77 -5.01 0.64
C THR A 121 -0.90 -6.23 0.81
N ARG A 122 -0.99 -6.87 1.98
CA ARG A 122 -0.38 -8.16 2.28
C ARG A 122 -1.30 -8.98 3.18
N THR A 123 -1.44 -10.27 2.89
CA THR A 123 -2.18 -11.20 3.75
C THR A 123 -1.23 -12.23 4.37
N LEU A 124 -1.20 -12.30 5.71
CA LEU A 124 -0.46 -13.30 6.47
C LEU A 124 -1.40 -14.45 6.85
N LYS A 125 -1.28 -15.55 6.12
CA LYS A 125 -2.10 -16.75 6.32
C LYS A 125 -1.71 -17.45 7.62
N ASN A 126 -2.70 -17.84 8.41
CA ASN A 126 -2.52 -18.45 9.72
C ASN A 126 -1.82 -17.54 10.75
N GLY A 127 -1.98 -16.22 10.61
CA GLY A 127 -1.53 -15.21 11.55
C GLY A 127 -0.05 -14.82 11.41
N VAL A 128 0.47 -14.14 12.44
CA VAL A 128 1.83 -13.54 12.45
C VAL A 128 2.98 -14.55 12.30
N GLN A 129 2.72 -15.84 12.52
CA GLN A 129 3.75 -16.88 12.39
C GLN A 129 4.21 -17.07 10.94
N SER A 130 3.39 -16.70 9.96
CA SER A 130 3.76 -16.75 8.54
C SER A 130 4.57 -15.54 8.07
N ALA A 131 4.86 -14.57 8.96
CA ALA A 131 5.67 -13.43 8.63
C ALA A 131 7.10 -13.85 8.23
N GLU A 132 7.76 -13.01 7.44
CA GLU A 132 9.06 -13.32 6.84
C GLU A 132 10.14 -13.61 7.90
N LEU A 133 10.20 -12.80 8.95
CA LEU A 133 11.20 -12.93 10.02
C LEU A 133 11.00 -14.24 10.80
N ASN A 134 9.75 -14.60 11.09
CA ASN A 134 9.39 -15.83 11.81
C ASN A 134 9.65 -17.12 11.00
N ASN A 135 9.65 -17.02 9.67
CA ASN A 135 9.94 -18.13 8.77
C ASN A 135 11.45 -18.34 8.50
N ARG A 136 12.28 -17.30 8.73
CA ARG A 136 13.74 -17.40 8.58
C ARG A 136 14.32 -18.17 9.76
N ARG A 137 14.48 -19.48 9.59
CA ARG A 137 15.17 -20.36 10.54
C ARG A 137 16.59 -20.63 10.08
N TYR A 138 17.51 -20.80 11.02
CA TYR A 138 18.82 -21.37 10.71
C TYR A 138 18.60 -22.78 10.14
N ARG A 139 18.68 -22.91 8.81
CA ARG A 139 18.73 -24.21 8.15
C ARG A 139 20.16 -24.70 8.29
N SER A 140 20.36 -25.63 9.21
CA SER A 140 21.67 -26.23 9.43
C SER A 140 22.12 -26.94 8.15
N VAL A 141 23.44 -27.08 7.97
CA VAL A 141 24.00 -27.98 6.94
C VAL A 141 23.40 -29.39 7.08
N HIS A 142 23.01 -29.77 8.31
CA HIS A 142 22.30 -31.01 8.60
C HIS A 142 20.90 -31.04 7.97
N ASP A 143 20.12 -29.96 7.96
CA ASP A 143 18.80 -29.92 7.28
C ASP A 143 18.94 -30.05 5.76
N ILE A 144 19.95 -29.39 5.18
CA ILE A 144 20.27 -29.52 3.75
C ILE A 144 20.70 -30.96 3.44
N PHE A 145 21.51 -31.56 4.31
CA PHE A 145 21.95 -32.95 4.20
C PHE A 145 20.80 -33.96 4.36
N LEU A 146 19.88 -33.73 5.30
CA LEU A 146 18.69 -34.56 5.47
C LEU A 146 17.75 -34.44 4.26
N GLN A 147 17.57 -33.23 3.72
CA GLN A 147 16.82 -33.04 2.47
C GLN A 147 17.49 -33.73 1.28
N SER A 148 18.82 -33.69 1.18
CA SER A 148 19.55 -34.37 0.10
C SER A 148 19.46 -35.89 0.23
N LEU A 149 19.53 -36.45 1.45
CA LEU A 149 19.28 -37.87 1.71
C LEU A 149 17.86 -38.29 1.33
N GLN A 150 16.85 -37.48 1.65
CA GLN A 150 15.46 -37.76 1.26
C GLN A 150 15.29 -37.74 -0.26
N LYS A 151 15.87 -36.77 -0.96
CA LYS A 151 15.85 -36.71 -2.43
C LYS A 151 16.64 -37.87 -3.07
N GLY A 152 17.73 -38.32 -2.42
CA GLY A 152 18.53 -39.45 -2.88
C GLY A 152 17.84 -40.80 -2.72
N GLY A 153 17.11 -41.02 -1.62
CA GLY A 153 16.42 -42.27 -1.33
C GLY A 153 15.37 -42.67 -2.37
N HIS A 154 14.67 -41.68 -2.95
CA HIS A 154 13.68 -41.97 -4.00
C HIS A 154 14.28 -42.49 -5.30
N LYS A 155 15.53 -42.12 -5.64
CA LYS A 155 16.19 -42.61 -6.86
C LYS A 155 16.61 -44.09 -6.79
N TYR A 156 16.85 -44.63 -5.59
CA TYR A 156 17.22 -46.04 -5.43
C TYR A 156 16.01 -46.97 -5.36
N ALA A 157 14.87 -46.51 -4.84
CA ALA A 157 13.66 -47.33 -4.73
C ALA A 157 12.98 -47.61 -6.07
N GLN A 158 13.09 -46.72 -7.07
CA GLN A 158 12.51 -46.95 -8.40
C GLN A 158 13.36 -47.85 -9.31
N LYS A 159 14.62 -48.12 -8.98
CA LYS A 159 15.51 -48.92 -9.85
C LYS A 159 15.33 -50.45 -9.71
N GLY A 160 14.36 -50.91 -8.90
CA GLY A 160 14.18 -52.33 -8.57
C GLY A 160 13.05 -53.08 -9.28
N LYS A 161 12.23 -52.44 -10.12
CA LYS A 161 11.10 -53.10 -10.80
C LYS A 161 11.07 -52.73 -12.28
N GLY A 162 11.60 -53.59 -13.15
CA GLY A 162 11.37 -53.47 -14.60
C GLY A 162 12.56 -53.89 -15.46
N SER A 163 12.83 -55.19 -15.52
CA SER A 163 13.61 -55.79 -16.60
C SER A 163 12.78 -56.94 -17.16
N GLU A 164 11.88 -56.63 -18.09
CA GLU A 164 11.46 -57.48 -19.22
C GLU A 164 10.31 -56.75 -19.95
N GLY A 165 10.59 -56.19 -21.13
CA GLY A 165 9.57 -55.44 -21.88
C GLY A 165 10.15 -54.50 -22.93
N ARG A 166 10.63 -55.08 -24.02
CA ARG A 166 11.19 -54.44 -25.21
C ARG A 166 10.05 -53.90 -26.10
N GLN A 167 10.03 -52.60 -26.40
CA GLN A 167 9.56 -51.94 -27.65
C GLN A 167 9.27 -50.45 -27.36
N LYS A 168 10.06 -49.52 -27.90
CA LYS A 168 9.95 -48.83 -29.21
C LYS A 168 9.03 -47.60 -29.17
N HIS A 169 9.64 -46.47 -29.54
CA HIS A 169 9.06 -45.24 -30.11
C HIS A 169 8.17 -44.37 -29.21
N ALA A 170 8.68 -43.17 -28.92
CA ALA A 170 8.21 -41.89 -29.47
C ALA A 170 8.38 -40.76 -28.43
N LYS A 171 9.24 -39.81 -28.82
CA LYS A 171 9.30 -38.40 -28.40
C LYS A 171 7.95 -37.85 -27.90
N GLU A 172 7.83 -37.59 -26.60
CA GLU A 172 6.89 -36.60 -26.06
C GLU A 172 7.61 -35.81 -24.95
N GLU A 173 7.40 -34.51 -24.97
CA GLU A 173 8.03 -33.50 -24.12
C GLU A 173 7.46 -33.62 -22.70
N GLU A 174 8.28 -34.03 -21.72
CA GLU A 174 7.87 -34.06 -20.30
C GLU A 174 7.92 -32.65 -19.71
N GLU A 175 6.74 -32.15 -19.32
CA GLU A 175 6.57 -30.97 -18.48
C GLU A 175 7.31 -31.14 -17.13
N PRO A 176 7.93 -30.07 -16.59
CA PRO A 176 8.56 -30.13 -15.28
C PRO A 176 7.49 -30.38 -14.19
N PRO A 177 7.75 -31.27 -13.21
CA PRO A 177 6.79 -31.60 -12.16
C PRO A 177 6.44 -30.35 -11.35
N SER A 178 5.13 -30.10 -11.22
CA SER A 178 4.57 -29.04 -10.39
C SER A 178 5.12 -29.13 -8.96
N GLN A 179 5.72 -28.02 -8.53
CA GLN A 179 6.33 -27.87 -7.22
C GLN A 179 5.21 -27.75 -6.17
N GLU A 180 4.77 -28.89 -5.60
CA GLU A 180 3.87 -28.91 -4.44
C GLU A 180 4.60 -28.33 -3.20
N ASP A 181 4.60 -27.01 -3.09
CA ASP A 181 5.00 -26.28 -1.89
C ASP A 181 3.98 -26.54 -0.76
N GLY A 182 4.28 -27.50 0.14
CA GLY A 182 3.45 -27.67 1.34
C GLY A 182 3.63 -28.96 2.13
N LYS A 183 4.26 -30.00 1.58
CA LYS A 183 4.50 -31.24 2.34
C LYS A 183 5.65 -31.03 3.33
N SER A 184 5.30 -30.81 4.61
CA SER A 184 6.27 -30.67 5.69
C SER A 184 7.21 -31.87 5.70
N SER A 185 8.51 -31.63 5.59
CA SER A 185 9.54 -32.65 5.67
C SER A 185 9.37 -33.46 6.97
N PRO A 186 9.44 -34.81 6.94
CA PRO A 186 9.28 -35.61 8.15
C PRO A 186 10.38 -35.21 9.14
N LYS A 187 9.98 -34.83 10.36
CA LYS A 187 10.93 -34.56 11.44
C LYS A 187 11.63 -35.89 11.77
N VAL A 188 12.95 -35.86 11.80
CA VAL A 188 13.78 -36.99 12.20
C VAL A 188 14.49 -36.59 13.47
N THR A 189 14.43 -37.44 14.48
CA THR A 189 15.14 -37.24 15.76
C THR A 189 16.28 -38.25 15.84
N VAL A 190 17.41 -37.81 16.39
CA VAL A 190 18.54 -38.71 16.65
C VAL A 190 18.29 -39.39 17.99
N GLY A 191 17.89 -40.65 17.94
CA GLY A 191 17.83 -41.54 19.09
C GLY A 191 19.21 -42.14 19.38
N TYR A 192 19.42 -42.55 20.62
CA TYR A 192 20.56 -43.37 21.00
C TYR A 192 20.02 -44.69 21.53
N ASP A 193 20.06 -45.72 20.69
CA ASP A 193 19.65 -47.06 21.13
C ASP A 193 20.72 -47.63 22.06
N ARG A 194 20.26 -48.06 23.24
CA ARG A 194 21.10 -48.65 24.29
C ARG A 194 21.07 -50.17 24.20
N GLU A 195 21.42 -50.72 23.04
CA GLU A 195 21.65 -52.17 22.90
C GLU A 195 23.15 -52.45 22.84
N GLY A 196 23.72 -52.88 23.97
CA GLY A 196 25.14 -53.24 24.11
C GLY A 196 26.05 -52.10 24.60
N ARG A 197 27.35 -52.39 24.78
CA ARG A 197 28.37 -51.46 25.30
C ARG A 197 28.74 -50.29 24.34
N GLY A 198 27.98 -50.07 23.28
CA GLY A 198 28.22 -48.99 22.31
C GLY A 198 27.01 -48.10 22.15
N HIS A 199 27.20 -46.78 22.20
CA HIS A 199 26.15 -45.82 21.84
C HIS A 199 26.16 -45.61 20.33
N ARG A 200 25.19 -46.21 19.63
CA ARG A 200 24.97 -45.97 18.20
C ARG A 200 23.83 -44.98 18.05
N ALA A 201 24.12 -43.84 17.43
CA ALA A 201 23.08 -42.90 17.03
C ALA A 201 22.22 -43.55 15.93
N THR A 202 20.92 -43.68 16.18
CA THR A 202 19.93 -44.16 15.22
C THR A 202 19.03 -42.98 14.84
N LEU A 203 18.93 -42.67 13.55
CA LEU A 203 17.94 -41.72 13.05
C LEU A 203 16.58 -42.39 13.14
N GLN A 204 15.85 -42.07 14.19
CA GLN A 204 14.47 -42.54 14.34
C GLN A 204 13.58 -41.50 13.66
N ARG A 205 12.81 -41.98 12.67
CA ARG A 205 11.70 -41.18 12.15
C ARG A 205 10.80 -40.89 13.35
N MET A 206 10.50 -39.62 13.58
CA MET A 206 9.64 -39.25 14.68
C MET A 206 8.23 -39.72 14.31
N ASP A 207 7.94 -40.99 14.59
CA ASP A 207 6.64 -41.61 14.34
C ASP A 207 5.63 -40.90 15.23
N GLU A 208 4.87 -39.99 14.61
CA GLU A 208 3.60 -39.40 15.04
C GLU A 208 3.40 -39.19 16.56
N LEU A 209 4.46 -38.77 17.27
CA LEU A 209 4.38 -38.38 18.67
C LEU A 209 3.56 -37.09 18.73
N HIS A 210 2.24 -37.26 18.82
CA HIS A 210 1.17 -36.27 18.81
C HIS A 210 1.60 -34.95 18.18
N ASP A 211 1.40 -34.82 16.87
CA ASP A 211 1.48 -33.54 16.18
C ASP A 211 0.61 -32.56 16.98
N SER A 212 1.26 -31.75 17.82
CA SER A 212 0.58 -30.81 18.70
C SER A 212 -0.36 -30.03 17.79
N PRO A 213 -1.69 -30.05 18.04
CA PRO A 213 -2.67 -29.61 17.06
C PRO A 213 -2.24 -28.24 16.60
N LYS A 214 -1.88 -28.12 15.30
CA LYS A 214 -1.38 -26.87 14.72
C LYS A 214 -2.45 -25.83 15.01
N LEU A 215 -2.20 -24.97 16.00
CA LEU A 215 -3.19 -24.00 16.47
C LEU A 215 -3.39 -23.01 15.34
N SER A 216 -4.46 -23.20 14.56
CA SER A 216 -4.78 -22.26 13.50
C SER A 216 -5.21 -20.93 14.12
N ARG A 217 -4.53 -19.87 13.71
CA ARG A 217 -4.84 -18.49 14.10
C ARG A 217 -5.63 -17.82 12.97
N ALA A 218 -6.28 -16.70 13.29
CA ALA A 218 -6.91 -15.86 12.28
C ALA A 218 -5.86 -15.36 11.28
N ASP A 219 -6.26 -15.27 10.01
CA ASP A 219 -5.47 -14.60 8.99
C ASP A 219 -5.36 -13.10 9.34
N VAL A 220 -4.23 -12.48 9.02
CA VAL A 220 -4.00 -11.04 9.22
C VAL A 220 -3.92 -10.36 7.87
N HIS A 221 -4.75 -9.35 7.65
CA HIS A 221 -4.77 -8.52 6.45
C HIS A 221 -4.14 -7.16 6.79
N LEU A 222 -3.09 -6.82 6.05
CA LEU A 222 -2.35 -5.58 6.16
C LEU A 222 -2.64 -4.72 4.95
N THR A 223 -3.02 -3.47 5.17
CA THR A 223 -3.19 -2.46 4.14
C THR A 223 -2.37 -1.23 4.54
N VAL A 224 -1.40 -0.86 3.72
CA VAL A 224 -0.65 0.39 3.89
C VAL A 224 -1.16 1.39 2.86
N PHE A 225 -1.64 2.53 3.36
CA PHE A 225 -2.02 3.70 2.56
C PHE A 225 -0.90 4.73 2.65
N ALA A 226 -0.32 5.09 1.51
CA ALA A 226 0.81 6.01 1.43
C ALA A 226 0.47 7.21 0.53
N PRO A 227 0.07 8.35 1.11
CA PRO A 227 -0.16 9.58 0.36
C PRO A 227 1.16 10.26 -0.02
N PHE A 228 1.17 11.12 -1.04
CA PHE A 228 2.34 11.95 -1.41
C PHE A 228 2.47 13.17 -0.48
N ARG A 229 2.62 12.91 0.82
CA ARG A 229 2.77 13.92 1.87
C ARG A 229 4.18 13.82 2.49
N VAL A 230 5.15 14.32 1.74
CA VAL A 230 6.56 14.38 2.13
C VAL A 230 6.96 15.84 2.26
N TYR A 231 7.59 16.21 3.38
CA TYR A 231 8.12 17.57 3.55
C TYR A 231 9.33 17.60 4.49
N ASP A 232 10.10 18.68 4.39
CA ASP A 232 11.23 18.99 5.26
C ASP A 232 10.80 20.03 6.32
N PRO A 233 10.62 19.64 7.60
CA PRO A 233 10.27 20.58 8.66
C PRO A 233 11.39 21.58 8.96
N SER A 234 12.66 21.28 8.67
CA SER A 234 13.80 22.17 8.94
C SER A 234 13.73 23.49 8.15
N LEU A 235 13.00 23.50 7.03
CA LEU A 235 12.72 24.70 6.24
C LEU A 235 11.82 25.71 6.97
N HIS A 236 10.97 25.24 7.88
CA HIS A 236 10.04 26.07 8.64
C HIS A 236 10.57 26.36 10.05
N ASP A 237 11.23 25.38 10.64
CA ASP A 237 11.90 25.49 11.92
C ASP A 237 13.34 24.96 11.81
N PRO A 238 14.34 25.83 11.63
CA PRO A 238 15.74 25.42 11.49
C PRO A 238 16.33 24.72 12.71
N THR A 239 15.63 24.69 13.85
CA THR A 239 16.05 23.93 15.05
C THR A 239 15.70 22.44 14.96
N VAL A 240 14.83 22.06 14.02
CA VAL A 240 14.42 20.68 13.78
C VAL A 240 15.41 20.01 12.82
N ASP A 241 16.24 19.09 13.33
CA ASP A 241 17.19 18.29 12.55
C ASP A 241 16.52 17.07 11.88
N ILE A 242 15.50 17.35 11.07
CA ILE A 242 14.79 16.36 10.26
C ILE A 242 14.79 16.86 8.83
N CYS A 243 15.47 16.13 7.95
CA CYS A 243 15.57 16.45 6.52
C CYS A 243 14.36 15.95 5.73
N GLU A 244 13.76 14.85 6.17
CA GLU A 244 12.59 14.26 5.51
C GLU A 244 11.61 13.73 6.55
N TRP A 245 10.37 14.18 6.43
CA TRP A 245 9.22 13.60 7.10
C TRP A 245 8.22 13.12 6.06
N SER A 246 7.93 11.82 6.06
CA SER A 246 6.92 11.21 5.19
C SER A 246 5.91 10.42 6.02
N SER A 247 4.62 10.74 5.93
CA SER A 247 3.56 9.98 6.61
C SER A 247 2.94 8.91 5.73
N PHE A 248 2.60 7.78 6.35
CA PHE A 248 1.76 6.73 5.77
C PHE A 248 0.99 6.02 6.88
N ASP A 249 -0.12 5.39 6.54
CA ASP A 249 -1.02 4.75 7.49
C ASP A 249 -1.06 3.24 7.25
N LEU A 250 -1.11 2.47 8.35
CA LEU A 250 -1.21 1.01 8.34
C LEU A 250 -2.55 0.60 8.97
N VAL A 251 -3.35 -0.15 8.22
CA VAL A 251 -4.56 -0.80 8.70
C VAL A 251 -4.30 -2.29 8.86
N VAL A 252 -4.56 -2.81 10.06
CA VAL A 252 -4.42 -4.23 10.39
C VAL A 252 -5.79 -4.79 10.76
N GLN A 253 -6.26 -5.76 9.98
CA GLN A 253 -7.52 -6.46 10.18
C GLN A 253 -7.26 -7.96 10.32
N LYS A 254 -8.18 -8.69 10.95
CA LYS A 254 -8.06 -10.15 11.12
C LYS A 254 -9.33 -10.85 10.68
N THR A 255 -9.19 -11.95 9.96
CA THR A 255 -10.32 -12.76 9.50
C THR A 255 -10.14 -14.19 10.00
N VAL A 256 -11.21 -14.75 10.57
CA VAL A 256 -11.18 -16.11 11.11
C VAL A 256 -11.63 -17.07 10.00
N PRO A 257 -10.76 -17.97 9.51
CA PRO A 257 -11.15 -18.91 8.47
C PRO A 257 -12.11 -19.97 9.03
N ASP A 258 -13.02 -20.46 8.18
CA ASP A 258 -14.05 -21.44 8.56
C ASP A 258 -13.47 -22.76 9.08
N ASN A 259 -12.27 -23.12 8.65
CA ASN A 259 -11.58 -24.37 8.99
C ASN A 259 -11.11 -24.47 10.46
N ARG A 260 -11.34 -23.45 11.28
CA ARG A 260 -10.86 -23.39 12.66
C ARG A 260 -11.78 -24.19 13.60
N VAL A 261 -11.41 -25.43 13.97
CA VAL A 261 -12.23 -26.25 14.88
C VAL A 261 -11.92 -25.98 16.36
N ALA A 262 -10.64 -25.75 16.71
CA ALA A 262 -10.17 -25.90 18.09
C ALA A 262 -10.61 -24.80 19.09
N ASN A 263 -10.87 -23.57 18.64
CA ASN A 263 -11.05 -22.41 19.54
C ASN A 263 -12.34 -21.61 19.32
N LYS A 264 -13.30 -22.10 18.53
CA LYS A 264 -14.50 -21.33 18.14
C LYS A 264 -15.39 -20.89 19.30
N LEU A 265 -15.32 -21.56 20.45
CA LEU A 265 -16.29 -21.36 21.55
C LEU A 265 -15.69 -20.84 22.87
N LEU A 266 -14.36 -20.69 22.97
CA LEU A 266 -13.76 -20.32 24.25
C LEU A 266 -13.98 -18.85 24.60
N GLN A 267 -13.90 -17.95 23.62
CA GLN A 267 -14.10 -16.51 23.80
C GLN A 267 -14.65 -15.89 22.50
N PRO A 268 -15.58 -14.91 22.58
CA PRO A 268 -15.97 -14.09 21.43
C PRO A 268 -14.72 -13.49 20.78
N LEU A 269 -14.60 -13.64 19.47
CA LEU A 269 -13.46 -13.15 18.71
C LEU A 269 -13.78 -11.74 18.21
N SER A 270 -13.50 -10.72 19.02
CA SER A 270 -13.82 -9.31 18.74
C SER A 270 -13.27 -8.76 17.42
N CYS A 271 -12.33 -9.46 16.79
CA CYS A 271 -11.79 -9.10 15.48
C CYS A 271 -12.66 -9.54 14.31
N THR A 272 -13.67 -10.41 14.53
CA THR A 272 -14.55 -10.84 13.44
C THR A 272 -15.47 -9.69 13.05
N PRO A 273 -15.84 -9.58 11.75
CA PRO A 273 -16.83 -8.61 11.30
C PRO A 273 -18.16 -8.68 12.04
N GLN A 274 -18.55 -9.87 12.51
CA GLN A 274 -19.78 -10.10 13.25
C GLN A 274 -19.73 -9.61 14.71
N ASP A 275 -18.53 -9.53 15.31
CA ASP A 275 -18.31 -9.15 16.72
C ASP A 275 -17.62 -7.78 16.84
N GLY A 276 -18.01 -6.84 15.99
CA GLY A 276 -17.58 -5.44 16.03
C GLY A 276 -16.49 -5.05 15.03
N ALA A 277 -15.90 -5.98 14.29
CA ALA A 277 -14.90 -5.71 13.25
C ALA A 277 -13.67 -4.93 13.77
N LEU A 278 -13.17 -5.27 14.98
CA LEU A 278 -12.05 -4.57 15.60
C LEU A 278 -10.81 -4.53 14.67
N SER A 279 -10.43 -3.32 14.30
CA SER A 279 -9.32 -3.01 13.40
C SER A 279 -8.30 -2.13 14.13
N MET A 280 -7.01 -2.36 13.87
CA MET A 280 -5.94 -1.52 14.41
C MET A 280 -5.44 -0.58 13.31
N TYR A 281 -5.55 0.73 13.56
CA TYR A 281 -5.11 1.78 12.65
C TYR A 281 -3.85 2.43 13.23
N VAL A 282 -2.70 2.19 12.59
CA VAL A 282 -1.40 2.68 13.02
C VAL A 282 -0.93 3.77 12.07
N CYS A 283 -0.90 5.03 12.52
CA CYS A 283 -0.29 6.11 11.76
C CYS A 283 1.23 6.01 11.92
N LEU A 284 1.95 5.91 10.82
CA LEU A 284 3.41 5.78 10.78
C LEU A 284 4.03 7.02 10.12
N ALA A 285 5.32 7.21 10.35
CA ALA A 285 6.14 8.17 9.62
C ALA A 285 7.54 7.62 9.37
N SER A 286 8.13 7.99 8.23
CA SER A 286 9.57 7.94 8.00
C SER A 286 10.18 9.27 8.40
N VAL A 287 11.12 9.25 9.34
CA VAL A 287 11.89 10.42 9.76
C VAL A 287 13.36 10.15 9.44
N ASN A 288 13.89 10.75 8.38
CA ASN A 288 15.25 10.46 7.87
C ASN A 288 15.51 8.95 7.63
N SER A 289 14.57 8.26 7.00
CA SER A 289 14.54 6.79 6.79
C SER A 289 14.40 5.95 8.07
N GLU A 290 14.00 6.54 9.19
CA GLU A 290 13.69 5.84 10.44
C GLU A 290 12.17 5.75 10.63
N MET A 291 11.62 4.53 10.70
CA MET A 291 10.18 4.36 10.94
C MET A 291 9.82 4.70 12.39
N ARG A 292 8.87 5.62 12.56
CA ARG A 292 8.33 6.06 13.85
C ARG A 292 6.81 5.93 13.88
N ILE A 293 6.26 5.59 15.06
CA ILE A 293 4.82 5.50 15.29
C ILE A 293 4.30 6.89 15.68
N ARG A 294 3.25 7.36 15.00
CA ARG A 294 2.54 8.61 15.33
C ARG A 294 1.37 8.35 16.27
N SER A 295 0.58 7.31 16.00
CA SER A 295 -0.56 6.90 16.82
C SER A 295 -0.95 5.46 16.56
N ILE A 296 -1.55 4.81 17.55
CA ILE A 296 -2.17 3.48 17.44
C ILE A 296 -3.62 3.61 17.92
N GLN A 297 -4.55 3.51 16.98
CA GLN A 297 -5.99 3.56 17.26
C GLN A 297 -6.59 2.17 17.13
N LEU A 298 -7.55 1.87 17.99
CA LEU A 298 -8.37 0.67 17.92
C LEU A 298 -9.77 1.11 17.55
N LEU A 299 -10.19 0.78 16.33
CA LEU A 299 -11.45 1.24 15.74
C LEU A 299 -12.34 0.04 15.48
N SER A 300 -13.63 0.16 15.76
CA SER A 300 -14.63 -0.87 15.55
C SER A 300 -15.95 -0.25 15.09
N MET A 301 -16.92 -1.09 14.74
CA MET A 301 -18.29 -0.65 14.40
C MET A 301 -18.97 0.07 15.58
N LYS A 302 -18.53 -0.15 16.82
CA LYS A 302 -19.09 0.50 18.02
C LYS A 302 -18.76 1.98 18.06
N GLU A 303 -17.51 2.36 17.78
CA GLU A 303 -17.12 3.77 17.72
C GLU A 303 -17.84 4.47 16.56
N ALA A 304 -17.97 3.80 15.40
CA ALA A 304 -18.74 4.34 14.28
C ALA A 304 -20.23 4.55 14.64
N GLN A 305 -20.86 3.59 15.31
CA GLN A 305 -22.23 3.74 15.82
C GLN A 305 -22.33 4.91 16.82
N ALA A 306 -21.38 5.02 17.76
CA ALA A 306 -21.36 6.09 18.74
C ALA A 306 -21.28 7.47 18.07
N LEU A 307 -20.42 7.64 17.07
CA LEU A 307 -20.32 8.87 16.28
C LEU A 307 -21.63 9.23 15.56
N VAL A 308 -22.40 8.24 15.10
CA VAL A 308 -23.68 8.46 14.41
C VAL A 308 -24.83 8.77 15.37
N GLU A 309 -24.89 8.12 16.53
CA GLU A 309 -26.11 8.12 17.36
C GLU A 309 -25.99 8.91 18.65
N HIS A 310 -24.85 8.88 19.33
CA HIS A 310 -24.77 9.29 20.73
C HIS A 310 -23.40 9.86 21.15
N ALA A 311 -22.63 10.43 20.23
CA ALA A 311 -21.42 11.17 20.54
C ALA A 311 -21.70 12.50 21.28
N CYS A 312 -22.89 13.06 21.05
CA CYS A 312 -23.47 14.18 21.78
C CYS A 312 -24.68 13.70 22.61
N PHE A 313 -25.19 14.53 23.52
CA PHE A 313 -26.36 14.20 24.34
C PHE A 313 -27.60 13.87 23.48
N GLY A 314 -27.81 12.57 23.22
CA GLY A 314 -28.92 12.03 22.44
C GLY A 314 -28.79 12.17 20.91
N ASN A 315 -27.64 12.59 20.39
CA ASN A 315 -27.41 12.76 18.95
C ASN A 315 -25.98 12.34 18.57
N GLY A 316 -25.75 12.06 17.28
CA GLY A 316 -24.40 11.91 16.73
C GLY A 316 -23.61 13.21 16.73
N GLU A 317 -22.35 13.13 16.28
CA GLU A 317 -21.49 14.30 16.11
C GLU A 317 -21.96 15.10 14.86
N PRO A 318 -22.36 16.38 15.01
CA PRO A 318 -22.99 17.14 13.93
C PRO A 318 -22.16 17.24 12.64
N LEU A 319 -20.84 17.45 12.74
CA LEU A 319 -19.98 17.61 11.57
C LEU A 319 -19.74 16.28 10.85
N PHE A 320 -19.57 15.19 11.58
CA PHE A 320 -19.45 13.83 11.07
C PHE A 320 -20.71 13.41 10.31
N LEU A 321 -21.89 13.70 10.85
CA LEU A 321 -23.18 13.46 10.17
C LEU A 321 -23.31 14.29 8.88
N GLU A 322 -22.85 15.54 8.88
CA GLU A 322 -22.81 16.38 7.66
C GLU A 322 -21.82 15.85 6.62
N LEU A 323 -20.64 15.37 7.05
CA LEU A 323 -19.66 14.74 6.16
C LEU A 323 -20.21 13.46 5.53
N LEU A 324 -20.91 12.61 6.30
CA LEU A 324 -21.58 11.43 5.77
C LEU A 324 -22.64 11.79 4.72
N ARG A 325 -23.41 12.85 4.95
CA ARG A 325 -24.44 13.32 4.02
C ARG A 325 -23.84 13.79 2.69
N ARG A 326 -22.66 14.40 2.70
CA ARG A 326 -21.97 14.92 1.52
C ARG A 326 -21.12 13.88 0.78
N ARG A 327 -21.11 12.62 1.22
CA ARG A 327 -20.22 11.58 0.69
C ARG A 327 -20.55 11.25 -0.77
N GLY A 328 -19.82 11.88 -1.69
CA GLY A 328 -19.83 11.55 -3.12
C GLY A 328 -18.94 10.35 -3.45
N ARG A 329 -19.31 9.56 -4.46
CA ARG A 329 -18.42 8.52 -4.99
C ARG A 329 -17.40 9.16 -5.91
N ARG A 330 -16.12 8.90 -5.68
CA ARG A 330 -15.06 9.31 -6.60
C ARG A 330 -15.25 8.61 -7.95
N ARG A 331 -14.89 9.30 -9.03
CA ARG A 331 -14.84 8.69 -10.36
C ARG A 331 -13.88 7.49 -10.33
N PRO A 332 -14.24 6.33 -10.89
CA PRO A 332 -13.33 5.20 -10.99
C PRO A 332 -12.06 5.60 -11.74
N LEU A 333 -10.91 5.43 -11.10
CA LEU A 333 -9.59 5.67 -11.67
C LEU A 333 -8.97 4.33 -12.08
N VAL A 334 -8.22 4.32 -13.18
CA VAL A 334 -7.53 3.12 -13.66
C VAL A 334 -6.27 2.90 -12.82
N GLU A 335 -6.19 1.77 -12.13
CA GLU A 335 -5.05 1.42 -11.27
C GLU A 335 -3.90 0.78 -12.05
N ARG A 336 -2.69 1.30 -11.83
CA ARG A 336 -1.43 0.67 -12.23
C ARG A 336 -0.96 -0.28 -11.14
N ARG A 337 -0.35 -1.41 -11.53
CA ARG A 337 0.11 -2.46 -10.62
C ARG A 337 1.63 -2.49 -10.56
N PHE A 338 2.17 -2.37 -9.35
CA PHE A 338 3.60 -2.43 -9.04
C PHE A 338 3.88 -3.54 -8.01
N ASP A 339 3.21 -4.68 -8.20
CA ASP A 339 3.23 -5.82 -7.29
C ASP A 339 4.64 -6.47 -7.18
N ASP A 340 4.90 -7.18 -6.07
CA ASP A 340 6.05 -8.08 -5.94
C ASP A 340 6.19 -8.95 -7.20
N PRO A 341 7.37 -8.97 -7.87
CA PRO A 341 7.60 -9.76 -9.07
C PRO A 341 7.15 -11.22 -8.97
N ARG A 342 7.20 -11.84 -7.78
CA ARG A 342 6.75 -13.22 -7.54
C ARG A 342 5.23 -13.36 -7.62
N LEU A 343 4.50 -12.37 -7.10
CA LEU A 343 3.03 -12.38 -7.07
C LEU A 343 2.39 -11.67 -8.27
N ARG A 344 3.17 -11.02 -9.13
CA ARG A 344 2.65 -10.17 -10.22
C ARG A 344 1.72 -10.91 -11.20
N TYR A 345 2.04 -12.18 -11.45
CA TYR A 345 1.26 -13.10 -12.28
C TYR A 345 0.39 -14.05 -11.43
N GLU A 346 0.73 -14.15 -10.14
CA GLU A 346 -0.03 -14.68 -9.01
C GLU A 346 -1.39 -13.99 -8.78
N GLU A 347 -2.55 -14.56 -9.14
CA GLU A 347 -3.90 -14.09 -8.71
C GLU A 347 -4.09 -12.54 -8.65
N VAL A 348 -4.36 -11.93 -9.81
CA VAL A 348 -4.41 -10.46 -9.96
C VAL A 348 -5.45 -9.75 -9.07
N ALA A 349 -6.56 -10.44 -8.76
CA ALA A 349 -7.74 -9.90 -8.06
C ALA A 349 -7.73 -10.09 -6.54
N GLN A 350 -6.70 -10.73 -5.96
CA GLN A 350 -6.66 -11.09 -4.54
C GLN A 350 -6.91 -9.89 -3.57
N PRO A 351 -6.30 -8.70 -3.75
CA PRO A 351 -6.58 -7.56 -2.86
C PRO A 351 -8.04 -7.12 -2.88
N GLN A 352 -8.65 -7.10 -4.07
CA GLN A 352 -10.04 -6.69 -4.25
C GLN A 352 -10.99 -7.71 -3.61
N GLN A 353 -10.73 -9.01 -3.78
CA GLN A 353 -11.54 -10.07 -3.18
C GLN A 353 -11.55 -9.99 -1.65
N VAL A 354 -10.39 -9.77 -1.03
CA VAL A 354 -10.29 -9.63 0.44
C VAL A 354 -11.04 -8.38 0.92
N ALA A 355 -10.94 -7.26 0.19
CA ALA A 355 -11.67 -6.04 0.52
C ALA A 355 -13.19 -6.23 0.40
N ASP A 356 -13.65 -6.86 -0.69
CA ASP A 356 -15.06 -7.15 -0.93
C ASP A 356 -15.63 -8.15 0.10
N GLU A 357 -14.87 -9.19 0.46
CA GLU A 357 -15.25 -10.16 1.49
C GLU A 357 -15.48 -9.48 2.84
N ALA A 358 -14.55 -8.62 3.26
CA ALA A 358 -14.68 -7.85 4.49
C ALA A 358 -15.88 -6.87 4.42
N ALA A 359 -16.09 -6.21 3.28
CA ALA A 359 -17.20 -5.29 3.07
C ALA A 359 -18.56 -5.98 3.15
N VAL A 360 -18.70 -7.15 2.53
CA VAL A 360 -19.92 -7.98 2.61
C VAL A 360 -20.16 -8.46 4.04
N ALA A 361 -19.12 -8.93 4.73
CA ALA A 361 -19.24 -9.41 6.10
C ALA A 361 -19.61 -8.30 7.09
N CYS A 362 -19.05 -7.10 6.96
CA CYS A 362 -19.36 -5.95 7.81
C CYS A 362 -20.75 -5.37 7.53
N SER A 363 -21.14 -5.24 6.25
CA SER A 363 -22.46 -4.69 5.87
C SER A 363 -23.64 -5.60 6.26
N SER A 364 -23.43 -6.92 6.28
CA SER A 364 -24.42 -7.91 6.73
C SER A 364 -24.37 -8.22 8.24
N SER A 365 -23.48 -7.57 8.99
CA SER A 365 -23.32 -7.76 10.44
C SER A 365 -24.48 -7.17 11.25
N CYS A 366 -24.49 -7.42 12.56
CA CYS A 366 -25.44 -6.80 13.48
C CYS A 366 -25.33 -5.25 13.55
N TYR A 367 -24.24 -4.68 13.04
CA TYR A 367 -24.02 -3.23 12.93
C TYR A 367 -24.22 -2.71 11.49
N GLY A 368 -24.86 -3.48 10.60
CA GLY A 368 -25.00 -3.17 9.17
C GLY A 368 -25.38 -1.71 8.82
N PRO A 369 -26.37 -1.08 9.48
CA PRO A 369 -26.73 0.32 9.21
C PRO A 369 -25.61 1.34 9.43
N TYR A 370 -24.63 1.01 10.28
CA TYR A 370 -23.50 1.89 10.61
C TYR A 370 -22.27 1.63 9.72
N TYR A 371 -22.34 0.66 8.80
CA TYR A 371 -21.23 0.35 7.90
C TYR A 371 -20.77 1.53 7.03
N PRO A 372 -21.65 2.37 6.44
CA PRO A 372 -21.21 3.55 5.71
C PRO A 372 -20.42 4.56 6.57
N ALA A 373 -20.74 4.64 7.87
CA ALA A 373 -20.03 5.47 8.83
C ALA A 373 -18.66 4.87 9.17
N PHE A 374 -18.60 3.55 9.37
CA PHE A 374 -17.35 2.83 9.57
C PHE A 374 -16.44 2.87 8.34
N GLU A 375 -17.00 2.80 7.13
CA GLU A 375 -16.26 2.92 5.88
C GLU A 375 -15.62 4.32 5.75
N MET A 376 -16.33 5.39 6.11
CA MET A 376 -15.76 6.75 6.16
C MET A 376 -14.70 6.88 7.27
N LEU A 377 -14.92 6.25 8.42
CA LEU A 377 -13.96 6.22 9.53
C LEU A 377 -12.63 5.52 9.13
N MET A 378 -12.73 4.45 8.36
CA MET A 378 -11.58 3.69 7.85
C MET A 378 -10.99 4.28 6.55
N ASP A 379 -11.67 5.21 5.89
CA ASP A 379 -11.20 5.88 4.69
C ASP A 379 -9.93 6.68 4.99
N SER A 380 -8.80 6.18 4.50
CA SER A 380 -7.50 6.84 4.69
C SER A 380 -7.30 7.99 3.70
N CYS A 381 -8.14 8.10 2.67
CA CYS A 381 -7.97 9.08 1.61
C CYS A 381 -8.84 10.32 1.82
N GLY A 382 -8.31 11.32 2.53
CA GLY A 382 -8.88 12.67 2.59
C GLY A 382 -9.20 13.14 4.01
N SER A 383 -9.59 14.41 4.11
CA SER A 383 -9.80 15.09 5.39
C SER A 383 -11.01 14.57 6.18
N ALA A 384 -12.06 14.07 5.50
CA ALA A 384 -13.24 13.54 6.16
C ALA A 384 -12.90 12.32 7.04
N GLY A 385 -12.10 11.38 6.53
CA GLY A 385 -11.64 10.23 7.31
C GLY A 385 -10.67 10.62 8.43
N GLU A 386 -9.75 11.55 8.16
CA GLU A 386 -8.84 12.09 9.20
C GLU A 386 -9.60 12.74 10.36
N TYR A 387 -10.59 13.59 10.05
CA TYR A 387 -11.46 14.21 11.04
C TYR A 387 -12.26 13.15 11.81
N SER A 388 -12.84 12.18 11.10
CA SER A 388 -13.60 11.08 11.72
C SER A 388 -12.77 10.31 12.74
N ARG A 389 -11.52 9.97 12.40
CA ARG A 389 -10.59 9.29 13.31
C ARG A 389 -10.16 10.18 14.47
N ALA A 390 -10.03 11.49 14.26
CA ALA A 390 -9.72 12.44 15.31
C ALA A 390 -10.84 12.62 16.36
N LEU A 391 -12.09 12.26 16.03
CA LEU A 391 -13.18 12.20 17.00
C LEU A 391 -13.10 10.96 17.91
N CYS A 392 -12.41 9.90 17.48
CA CYS A 392 -12.15 8.72 18.28
C CYS A 392 -10.93 8.94 19.20
N TYR A 393 -10.71 8.02 20.15
CA TYR A 393 -9.48 8.03 20.92
C TYR A 393 -8.27 7.77 20.01
N GLY A 394 -7.40 8.78 19.87
CA GLY A 394 -6.21 8.74 19.03
C GLY A 394 -5.12 7.75 19.48
N GLY A 395 -5.33 7.03 20.59
CA GLY A 395 -4.30 6.27 21.27
C GLY A 395 -3.50 7.13 22.25
N PRO A 396 -2.74 6.51 23.16
CA PRO A 396 -1.84 7.24 24.05
C PRO A 396 -0.72 7.88 23.25
N TYR A 397 -0.19 9.01 23.73
CA TYR A 397 1.00 9.60 23.13
C TYR A 397 2.20 8.66 23.35
N VAL A 398 2.76 8.12 22.27
CA VAL A 398 3.67 6.96 22.33
C VAL A 398 4.91 7.24 23.19
N SER A 399 5.44 8.47 23.19
CA SER A 399 6.60 8.82 24.02
C SER A 399 6.33 8.92 25.52
N GLU A 400 5.06 8.88 25.94
CA GLU A 400 4.67 8.80 27.37
C GLU A 400 4.51 7.36 27.86
N LEU A 401 4.55 6.38 26.96
CA LEU A 401 4.51 4.97 27.32
C LEU A 401 5.85 4.53 27.93
N SER A 402 5.81 3.40 28.65
CA SER A 402 7.04 2.80 29.15
C SER A 402 7.91 2.32 27.99
N ARG A 403 9.23 2.36 28.17
CA ARG A 403 10.20 1.94 27.15
C ARG A 403 9.95 0.50 26.70
N GLU A 404 9.61 -0.39 27.62
CA GLU A 404 9.34 -1.80 27.32
C GLU A 404 8.14 -1.95 26.39
N LEU A 405 7.08 -1.15 26.58
CA LEU A 405 5.92 -1.18 25.70
C LEU A 405 6.23 -0.56 24.33
N CYS A 406 7.00 0.53 24.28
CA CYS A 406 7.46 1.12 23.03
C CYS A 406 8.27 0.12 22.19
N ASP A 407 9.25 -0.53 22.81
CA ASP A 407 10.10 -1.54 22.16
C ASP A 407 9.25 -2.74 21.70
N ALA A 408 8.34 -3.24 22.54
CA ALA A 408 7.43 -4.34 22.19
C ALA A 408 6.46 -4.00 21.05
N LEU A 409 5.95 -2.77 20.99
CA LEU A 409 5.09 -2.31 19.88
C LEU A 409 5.87 -2.24 18.56
N LEU A 410 7.09 -1.72 18.60
CA LEU A 410 7.96 -1.67 17.43
C LEU A 410 8.36 -3.09 16.97
N ASP A 411 8.71 -3.98 17.89
CA ASP A 411 9.03 -5.38 17.60
C ASP A 411 7.82 -6.12 16.98
N TYR A 412 6.62 -5.87 17.50
CA TYR A 412 5.39 -6.43 16.94
C TYR A 412 5.13 -5.92 15.50
N ILE A 413 5.27 -4.62 15.26
CA ILE A 413 5.01 -4.03 13.93
C ILE A 413 6.11 -4.44 12.92
N LYS A 414 7.38 -4.28 13.29
CA LYS A 414 8.53 -4.56 12.41
C LYS A 414 8.77 -6.05 12.21
N GLY A 415 8.75 -6.82 13.30
CA GLY A 415 9.07 -8.24 13.31
C GLY A 415 7.85 -9.12 13.00
N ASP A 416 6.83 -9.07 13.85
CA ASP A 416 5.70 -10.01 13.79
C ASP A 416 4.71 -9.69 12.65
N LEU A 417 4.40 -8.42 12.40
CA LEU A 417 3.56 -8.01 11.27
C LEU A 417 4.35 -7.87 9.97
N GLY A 418 5.67 -7.74 10.04
CA GLY A 418 6.54 -7.59 8.87
C GLY A 418 6.45 -6.22 8.18
N VAL A 419 5.96 -5.20 8.88
CA VAL A 419 5.99 -3.79 8.45
C VAL A 419 7.34 -3.21 8.87
N SER A 420 8.38 -3.60 8.13
CA SER A 420 9.78 -3.38 8.48
C SER A 420 10.32 -2.01 8.05
N ASP A 421 11.52 -1.65 8.51
CA ASP A 421 12.23 -0.45 8.02
C ASP A 421 12.52 -0.53 6.50
N GLN A 422 12.66 -1.75 5.95
CA GLN A 422 12.78 -1.95 4.50
C GLN A 422 11.50 -1.53 3.76
N LEU A 423 10.33 -1.82 4.33
CA LEU A 423 9.06 -1.36 3.78
C LEU A 423 8.91 0.15 3.91
N CYS A 424 9.30 0.73 5.05
CA CYS A 424 9.29 2.18 5.28
C CYS A 424 10.13 2.92 4.22
N GLU A 425 11.36 2.46 3.98
CA GLU A 425 12.24 3.02 2.96
C GLU A 425 11.68 2.80 1.54
N TYR A 426 11.09 1.63 1.26
CA TYR A 426 10.38 1.39 0.00
C TYR A 426 9.23 2.39 -0.21
N VAL A 427 8.46 2.70 0.83
CA VAL A 427 7.36 3.68 0.74
C VAL A 427 7.90 5.06 0.33
N CYS A 428 8.98 5.54 0.96
CA CYS A 428 9.65 6.79 0.57
C CYS A 428 10.09 6.78 -0.91
N GLN A 429 10.76 5.71 -1.35
CA GLN A 429 11.20 5.57 -2.74
C GLN A 429 10.03 5.52 -3.73
N MET A 430 8.94 4.86 -3.35
CA MET A 430 7.76 4.70 -4.19
C MET A 430 6.93 5.98 -4.28
N GLN A 431 6.85 6.77 -3.19
CA GLN A 431 6.27 8.12 -3.21
C GLN A 431 7.01 8.99 -4.23
N PHE A 432 8.35 9.02 -4.18
CA PHE A 432 9.16 9.76 -5.13
C PHE A 432 8.99 9.29 -6.58
N PHE A 433 9.04 7.96 -6.81
CA PHE A 433 8.88 7.39 -8.15
C PHE A 433 7.51 7.71 -8.76
N LEU A 434 6.43 7.54 -8.00
CA LEU A 434 5.07 7.78 -8.51
C LEU A 434 4.75 9.27 -8.63
N GLU A 435 5.34 10.14 -7.80
CA GLU A 435 5.24 11.59 -8.00
C GLU A 435 5.87 12.02 -9.34
N GLN A 436 7.00 11.43 -9.74
CA GLN A 436 7.60 11.65 -11.05
C GLN A 436 6.72 11.13 -12.21
N GLU A 437 6.07 9.97 -12.05
CA GLU A 437 5.11 9.44 -13.03
C GLU A 437 3.87 10.35 -13.21
N GLU A 438 3.36 10.90 -12.11
CA GLU A 438 2.25 11.85 -12.13
C GLU A 438 2.68 13.20 -12.72
N TYR A 439 3.92 13.65 -12.50
CA TYR A 439 4.48 14.82 -13.15
C TYR A 439 4.56 14.67 -14.67
N MET A 440 5.03 13.53 -15.18
CA MET A 440 5.01 13.25 -16.63
C MET A 440 3.59 13.22 -17.20
N THR A 441 2.64 12.63 -16.45
CA THR A 441 1.22 12.62 -16.83
C THR A 441 0.64 14.05 -16.87
N TRP A 442 1.00 14.89 -15.90
CA TRP A 442 0.63 16.30 -15.85
C TRP A 442 1.19 17.09 -17.05
N LEU A 443 2.47 16.90 -17.41
CA LEU A 443 3.05 17.50 -18.61
C LEU A 443 2.28 17.09 -19.89
N GLY A 444 1.89 15.81 -19.98
CA GLY A 444 1.05 15.31 -21.06
C GLY A 444 -0.33 15.99 -21.12
N GLN A 445 -0.95 16.26 -19.96
CA GLN A 445 -2.22 16.99 -19.88
C GLN A 445 -2.06 18.46 -20.30
N VAL A 446 -0.99 19.15 -19.84
CA VAL A 446 -0.69 20.53 -20.26
C VAL A 446 -0.53 20.62 -21.77
N GLN A 447 0.23 19.69 -22.37
CA GLN A 447 0.38 19.60 -23.81
C GLN A 447 -0.96 19.35 -24.53
N HIS A 448 -1.77 18.42 -24.01
CA HIS A 448 -3.07 18.09 -24.60
C HIS A 448 -4.03 19.27 -24.61
N VAL A 449 -4.16 19.98 -23.48
CA VAL A 449 -5.02 21.16 -23.34
C VAL A 449 -4.56 22.28 -24.28
N ALA A 450 -3.26 22.58 -24.30
CA ALA A 450 -2.70 23.61 -25.16
C ALA A 450 -2.97 23.32 -26.66
N ASN A 451 -2.81 22.07 -27.09
CA ASN A 451 -3.12 21.63 -28.45
C ASN A 451 -4.62 21.66 -28.79
N ALA A 452 -5.50 21.50 -27.81
CA ALA A 452 -6.94 21.64 -28.02
C ALA A 452 -7.32 23.11 -28.22
N VAL A 453 -6.74 24.01 -27.43
CA VAL A 453 -6.97 25.46 -27.54
C VAL A 453 -6.47 26.00 -28.89
N SER A 454 -5.25 25.64 -29.33
CA SER A 454 -4.69 26.13 -30.60
C SER A 454 -5.50 25.71 -31.84
N ARG A 455 -6.14 24.54 -31.79
CA ARG A 455 -7.03 24.03 -32.85
C ARG A 455 -8.40 24.71 -32.86
N THR A 456 -8.87 25.15 -31.70
CA THR A 456 -10.19 25.77 -31.55
C THR A 456 -10.15 27.28 -31.82
N ALA A 457 -9.05 27.94 -31.49
CA ALA A 457 -8.77 29.34 -31.82
C ALA A 457 -8.55 29.54 -33.33
#